data_AF-A0AA39DNH9-F1
#
_entry.id   AF-A0AA39DNH9-F1
#
_cell.length_a   1.000
_cell.length_b   1.000
_cell.length_c   1.000
_cell.angle_alpha   90.00
_cell.angle_beta   90.00
_cell.angle_gamma   90.00
#
_symmetry.space_group_name_H-M   'P 1'
#
loop_
_entity.id
_entity.type
_entity.pdbx_description
1 polymer ?
#
loop_
_entity_poly.entity_id
_entity_poly.type
_entity_poly.pdbx_seq_one_letter_code
_entity_poly.pdbx_strand_id
1 'polypeptide(L)'
;MDFALQVMVFLTFLVLVSVFSMEPVMADRHGRQWTNDKGLNSLGNEDLVTDLPGQPAVDFRHYAGYVTVNEENGRALFYWFYEATTQPNEKPLVLWLNGGPGCSSVGYGATQEIGPFIVDTDGHGLKFNPYSWNREANMLFLESPVGVGFSYSNTTSDYEKLGDDFTANDNYAFLHKWFLKFPSYRKRIFYIAGESYAGKYVPELAEVIYDKNKDPSLFIDLRGILLGNPETCDADDWRGLVDYAWSHAVVSDETHKIIRENCDFYSEDPWSNDKCSDAVGEVLDQYKRIDIYSLYTSVCKKTSEFSDDKSIQVLFKRTSRMMPRIMGGYDPCLDDYAKAFYNRADVQKALHVSDGHRVKNWSICNADIFNNWSQSQPSVLPIYRKLIAGGLRIWVYRYMFPPHTSF
;
A
#
# COMPACT_ATOMS: atom_id res chain seq x y z
N MET A 1 34.69 30.32 70.25
CA MET A 1 35.52 29.23 69.70
C MET A 1 34.61 28.30 68.91
N ASP A 2 34.60 28.30 67.58
CA ASP A 2 35.26 29.22 66.67
C ASP A 2 34.55 29.13 65.32
N PHE A 3 33.85 30.19 64.90
CA PHE A 3 33.27 30.28 63.56
C PHE A 3 34.39 30.19 62.50
N ALA A 4 35.62 30.59 62.87
CA ALA A 4 36.81 30.42 62.06
C ALA A 4 37.16 28.93 61.81
N LEU A 5 36.91 28.02 62.77
CA LEU A 5 37.20 26.58 62.60
C LEU A 5 36.22 25.91 61.64
N GLN A 6 34.93 26.29 61.65
CA GLN A 6 33.95 25.79 60.69
C GLN A 6 34.22 26.30 59.26
N VAL A 7 34.63 27.56 59.11
CA VAL A 7 35.00 28.11 57.80
C VAL A 7 36.28 27.47 57.26
N MET A 8 37.26 27.17 58.12
CA MET A 8 38.50 26.51 57.70
C MET A 8 38.29 25.04 57.28
N VAL A 9 37.38 24.32 57.94
CA VAL A 9 37.01 22.94 57.56
C VAL A 9 36.23 22.93 56.24
N PHE A 10 35.37 23.92 55.99
CA PHE A 10 34.63 24.02 54.73
C PHE A 10 35.54 24.37 53.53
N LEU A 11 36.51 25.27 53.74
CA LEU A 11 37.48 25.66 52.71
C LEU A 11 38.47 24.53 52.38
N THR A 12 38.90 23.75 53.38
CA THR A 12 39.77 22.58 53.14
C THR A 12 39.04 21.45 52.41
N PHE A 13 37.73 21.27 52.64
CA PHE A 13 36.92 20.30 51.88
C PHE A 13 36.71 20.72 50.41
N LEU A 14 36.51 22.02 50.14
CA LEU A 14 36.39 22.55 48.78
C LEU A 14 37.68 22.43 47.97
N VAL A 15 38.85 22.63 48.60
CA VAL A 15 40.15 22.44 47.93
C VAL A 15 40.41 20.97 47.63
N LEU A 16 40.08 20.05 48.53
CA LEU A 16 40.23 18.60 48.30
C LEU A 16 39.33 18.06 47.17
N VAL A 17 38.11 18.59 47.02
CA VAL A 17 37.21 18.21 45.91
C VAL A 17 37.71 18.76 44.56
N SER A 18 38.35 19.95 44.55
CA SER A 18 38.91 20.52 43.32
C SER A 18 40.17 19.82 42.80
N VAL A 19 40.89 19.06 43.65
CA VAL A 19 42.12 18.33 43.26
C VAL A 19 41.82 16.94 42.70
N PHE A 20 40.58 16.42 42.85
CA PHE A 20 40.15 15.12 42.31
C PHE A 20 39.33 15.19 41.00
N SER A 21 39.28 16.36 40.34
CA SER A 21 38.55 16.54 39.06
C SER A 21 39.44 16.94 37.88
N MET A 22 40.63 16.34 37.78
CA MET A 22 41.42 16.37 36.56
C MET A 22 41.73 14.94 36.12
N GLU A 23 40.90 14.40 35.23
CA GLU A 23 41.32 13.25 34.41
C GLU A 23 42.35 13.71 33.36
N PRO A 24 43.41 12.93 33.11
CA PRO A 24 44.40 13.28 32.12
C PRO A 24 43.82 13.13 30.71
N VAL A 25 43.99 14.16 29.88
CA VAL A 25 43.79 14.07 28.43
C VAL A 25 44.84 13.10 27.87
N MET A 26 44.49 11.83 27.73
CA MET A 26 45.24 10.89 26.92
C MET A 26 44.96 11.19 25.45
N ALA A 27 46.01 11.64 24.75
CA ALA A 27 46.03 11.69 23.31
C ALA A 27 46.03 10.25 22.76
N ASP A 28 44.84 9.73 22.47
CA ASP A 28 44.71 8.45 21.79
C ASP A 28 44.91 8.65 20.28
N ARG A 29 46.01 8.11 19.77
CA ARG A 29 46.21 7.89 18.33
C ARG A 29 45.35 6.69 17.94
N HIS A 30 44.07 6.95 17.67
CA HIS A 30 43.22 5.98 17.00
C HIS A 30 43.03 6.33 15.52
N GLY A 31 43.36 5.32 14.72
CA GLY A 31 43.40 5.38 13.27
C GLY A 31 42.07 5.77 12.66
N ARG A 32 42.15 6.26 11.42
CA ARG A 32 40.99 6.52 10.56
C ARG A 32 40.17 5.24 10.41
N GLN A 33 39.17 5.07 11.26
CA GLN A 33 38.03 4.23 10.93
C GLN A 33 37.16 5.07 9.98
N TRP A 34 37.33 4.81 8.68
CA TRP A 34 36.41 5.27 7.66
C TRP A 34 35.02 4.69 7.99
N THR A 35 34.14 5.51 8.54
CA THR A 35 32.74 5.13 8.71
C THR A 35 32.08 5.06 7.33
N ASN A 36 31.35 3.96 7.11
CA ASN A 36 30.62 3.63 5.89
C ASN A 36 29.39 4.54 5.61
N ASP A 37 29.29 5.71 6.24
CA ASP A 37 28.13 6.62 6.09
C ASP A 37 27.97 7.18 4.68
N LYS A 38 29.06 7.23 3.88
CA LYS A 38 28.98 7.65 2.48
C LYS A 38 28.28 6.63 1.58
N GLY A 39 28.29 5.35 1.91
CA GLY A 39 27.67 4.29 1.10
C GLY A 39 26.17 4.15 1.35
N LEU A 40 25.69 4.44 2.56
CA LEU A 40 24.27 4.32 2.90
C LEU A 40 23.44 5.52 2.40
N ASN A 41 24.02 6.74 2.45
CA ASN A 41 23.40 7.93 1.85
C ASN A 41 23.44 7.94 0.32
N SER A 42 24.33 7.16 -0.32
CA SER A 42 24.36 7.07 -1.79
C SER A 42 23.28 6.13 -2.34
N LEU A 43 22.93 5.06 -1.63
CA LEU A 43 21.92 4.07 -2.04
C LEU A 43 20.54 4.70 -2.31
N GLY A 44 20.08 5.63 -1.46
CA GLY A 44 18.82 6.33 -1.69
C GLY A 44 18.85 7.31 -2.86
N ASN A 45 20.01 7.90 -3.17
CA ASN A 45 20.14 8.88 -4.25
C ASN A 45 20.07 8.26 -5.65
N GLU A 46 20.37 6.95 -5.79
CA GLU A 46 20.27 6.24 -7.08
C GLU A 46 18.83 6.13 -7.58
N ASP A 47 17.83 6.20 -6.69
CA ASP A 47 16.42 6.11 -7.04
C ASP A 47 15.77 7.49 -7.21
N LEU A 48 16.52 8.60 -7.03
CA LEU A 48 15.96 9.95 -7.14
C LEU A 48 15.47 10.21 -8.56
N VAL A 49 14.19 10.50 -8.71
CA VAL A 49 13.59 10.80 -10.02
C VAL A 49 13.79 12.28 -10.33
N THR A 50 14.46 12.59 -11.44
CA THR A 50 14.78 13.98 -11.85
C THR A 50 14.06 14.45 -13.12
N ASP A 51 13.79 13.55 -14.06
CA ASP A 51 13.37 13.91 -15.43
C ASP A 51 12.11 13.12 -15.86
N LEU A 52 11.09 13.08 -15.01
CA LEU A 52 9.85 12.37 -15.32
C LEU A 52 9.08 13.09 -16.44
N PRO A 53 8.80 12.43 -17.57
CA PRO A 53 8.12 13.06 -18.70
C PRO A 53 6.73 13.58 -18.34
N GLY A 54 6.46 14.85 -18.67
CA GLY A 54 5.16 15.49 -18.44
C GLY A 54 4.87 15.84 -16.97
N GLN A 55 5.86 15.72 -16.07
CA GLN A 55 5.72 16.13 -14.68
C GLN A 55 5.61 17.67 -14.53
N PRO A 56 4.59 18.18 -13.81
CA PRO A 56 4.54 19.58 -13.40
C PRO A 56 5.68 19.94 -12.44
N ALA A 57 6.11 21.22 -12.43
CA ALA A 57 7.12 21.69 -11.49
C ALA A 57 6.67 21.50 -10.03
N VAL A 58 7.54 20.91 -9.20
CA VAL A 58 7.32 20.66 -7.77
C VAL A 58 8.59 20.94 -6.97
N ASP A 59 8.44 21.14 -5.66
CA ASP A 59 9.49 21.48 -4.71
C ASP A 59 9.82 20.34 -3.71
N PHE A 60 9.17 19.19 -3.83
CA PHE A 60 9.46 17.98 -3.06
C PHE A 60 10.22 16.95 -3.89
N ARG A 61 10.98 16.09 -3.22
CA ARG A 61 11.70 14.99 -3.87
C ARG A 61 10.83 13.74 -3.92
N HIS A 62 11.06 12.91 -4.94
CA HIS A 62 10.47 11.59 -5.03
C HIS A 62 11.46 10.59 -5.61
N TYR A 63 11.29 9.34 -5.21
CA TYR A 63 12.22 8.25 -5.45
C TYR A 63 11.46 7.05 -5.96
N ALA A 64 11.94 6.41 -7.01
CA ALA A 64 11.32 5.22 -7.56
C ALA A 64 12.39 4.20 -7.92
N GLY A 65 12.10 2.92 -7.66
CA GLY A 65 13.03 1.85 -7.92
C GLY A 65 12.64 0.57 -7.23
N TYR A 66 13.62 -0.31 -7.04
CA TYR A 66 13.41 -1.66 -6.54
C TYR A 66 14.05 -1.88 -5.17
N VAL A 67 13.40 -2.74 -4.39
CA VAL A 67 13.99 -3.38 -3.21
C VAL A 67 13.87 -4.89 -3.38
N THR A 68 15.01 -5.57 -3.46
CA THR A 68 15.07 -7.04 -3.52
C THR A 68 14.65 -7.61 -2.16
N VAL A 69 13.54 -8.32 -2.05
CA VAL A 69 13.05 -8.92 -0.79
C VAL A 69 13.62 -10.32 -0.57
N ASN A 70 13.98 -11.04 -1.64
CA ASN A 70 14.63 -12.35 -1.57
C ASN A 70 15.70 -12.46 -2.67
N GLU A 71 16.97 -12.59 -2.27
CA GLU A 71 18.10 -12.66 -3.21
C GLU A 71 18.15 -13.99 -3.97
N GLU A 72 17.85 -15.10 -3.29
CA GLU A 72 17.92 -16.45 -3.86
C GLU A 72 16.96 -16.62 -5.05
N ASN A 73 15.74 -16.07 -4.91
CA ASN A 73 14.73 -16.11 -5.96
C ASN A 73 14.79 -14.90 -6.91
N GLY A 74 15.72 -13.96 -6.69
CA GLY A 74 15.78 -12.69 -7.43
C GLY A 74 14.45 -11.94 -7.36
N ARG A 75 13.83 -11.92 -6.17
CA ARG A 75 12.50 -11.37 -5.94
C ARG A 75 12.60 -9.92 -5.49
N ALA A 76 12.01 -9.00 -6.25
CA ALA A 76 12.08 -7.57 -5.99
C ALA A 76 10.72 -6.87 -6.14
N LEU A 77 10.43 -5.97 -5.20
CA LEU A 77 9.24 -5.13 -5.22
C LEU A 77 9.59 -3.71 -5.68
N PHE A 78 8.79 -3.17 -6.57
CA PHE A 78 8.87 -1.80 -7.05
C PHE A 78 8.11 -0.85 -6.11
N TYR A 79 8.70 0.31 -5.85
CA TYR A 79 8.08 1.34 -5.03
C TYR A 79 8.22 2.72 -5.69
N TRP A 80 7.30 3.62 -5.33
CA TRP A 80 7.44 5.04 -5.61
C TRP A 80 7.16 5.82 -4.32
N PHE A 81 8.19 6.50 -3.82
CA PHE A 81 8.19 7.27 -2.60
C PHE A 81 8.16 8.77 -2.90
N TYR A 82 7.29 9.51 -2.21
CA TYR A 82 7.19 10.96 -2.29
C TYR A 82 7.43 11.56 -0.90
N GLU A 83 8.38 12.48 -0.82
CA GLU A 83 8.55 13.29 0.39
C GLU A 83 7.33 14.20 0.59
N ALA A 84 7.08 14.55 1.85
CA ALA A 84 6.04 15.50 2.18
C ALA A 84 6.36 16.88 1.57
N THR A 85 5.34 17.59 1.08
CA THR A 85 5.53 18.92 0.45
C THR A 85 6.08 19.97 1.41
N THR A 86 5.86 19.79 2.71
CA THR A 86 6.39 20.69 3.74
C THR A 86 6.96 19.87 4.89
N GLN A 87 8.14 20.29 5.38
CA GLN A 87 8.81 19.69 6.54
C GLN A 87 8.84 18.15 6.50
N PRO A 88 9.36 17.53 5.40
CA PRO A 88 9.37 16.06 5.25
C PRO A 88 10.10 15.35 6.40
N ASN A 89 11.07 16.04 7.00
CA ASN A 89 11.82 15.57 8.17
C ASN A 89 11.04 15.57 9.48
N GLU A 90 9.80 16.04 9.53
CA GLU A 90 8.94 16.05 10.71
C GLU A 90 7.66 15.23 10.52
N LYS A 91 7.18 15.15 9.27
CA LYS A 91 5.95 14.45 8.89
C LYS A 91 6.08 12.91 8.98
N PRO A 92 5.00 12.18 9.26
CA PRO A 92 5.03 10.71 9.34
C PRO A 92 5.35 10.05 7.99
N LEU A 93 5.67 8.76 8.03
CA LEU A 93 5.73 7.90 6.84
C LEU A 93 4.43 7.09 6.75
N VAL A 94 3.84 7.05 5.56
CA VAL A 94 2.63 6.27 5.27
C VAL A 94 2.93 5.33 4.10
N LEU A 95 2.84 4.02 4.34
CA LEU A 95 2.80 3.03 3.27
C LEU A 95 1.39 2.96 2.69
N TRP A 96 1.24 3.00 1.38
CA TRP A 96 -0.02 2.80 0.68
C TRP A 96 -0.01 1.51 -0.14
N LEU A 97 -1.06 0.70 0.03
CA LEU A 97 -1.30 -0.54 -0.70
C LEU A 97 -2.69 -0.51 -1.37
N ASN A 98 -2.74 -0.67 -2.69
CA ASN A 98 -3.97 -1.06 -3.36
C ASN A 98 -4.20 -2.58 -3.25
N GLY A 99 -5.43 -3.00 -3.49
CA GLY A 99 -5.85 -4.40 -3.36
C GLY A 99 -5.83 -5.18 -4.68
N GLY A 100 -7.00 -5.67 -5.09
CA GLY A 100 -7.20 -6.53 -6.26
C GLY A 100 -7.75 -7.90 -5.86
N PRO A 101 -6.95 -8.81 -5.27
CA PRO A 101 -5.49 -8.84 -5.21
C PRO A 101 -4.83 -8.68 -6.60
N GLY A 102 -3.59 -8.19 -6.61
CA GLY A 102 -2.78 -8.09 -7.82
C GLY A 102 -2.87 -6.76 -8.58
N CYS A 103 -3.37 -5.68 -7.96
CA CYS A 103 -3.47 -4.35 -8.57
C CYS A 103 -2.37 -3.40 -8.06
N SER A 104 -1.93 -2.49 -8.93
CA SER A 104 -0.80 -1.60 -8.68
C SER A 104 -1.15 -0.44 -7.75
N SER A 105 -0.39 -0.31 -6.66
CA SER A 105 -0.44 0.86 -5.78
C SER A 105 0.10 2.15 -6.41
N VAL A 106 0.95 2.00 -7.42
CA VAL A 106 1.51 3.11 -8.18
C VAL A 106 0.51 3.58 -9.23
N GLY A 107 -0.12 2.66 -9.95
CA GLY A 107 -1.15 2.97 -10.94
C GLY A 107 -2.37 3.66 -10.33
N TYR A 108 -3.01 3.01 -9.35
CA TYR A 108 -4.19 3.56 -8.69
C TYR A 108 -3.81 4.61 -7.64
N GLY A 109 -3.23 4.20 -6.52
CA GLY A 109 -2.95 5.08 -5.39
C GLY A 109 -2.14 6.32 -5.75
N ALA A 110 -0.99 6.12 -6.41
CA ALA A 110 -0.09 7.22 -6.71
C ALA A 110 -0.56 8.10 -7.89
N THR A 111 -1.25 7.54 -8.89
CA THR A 111 -1.54 8.27 -10.14
C THR A 111 -2.99 8.40 -10.56
N GLN A 112 -3.94 7.91 -9.78
CA GLN A 112 -5.38 8.12 -9.99
C GLN A 112 -6.10 8.62 -8.73
N GLU A 113 -5.53 8.41 -7.54
CA GLU A 113 -6.20 8.69 -6.28
C GLU A 113 -5.53 9.81 -5.47
N ILE A 114 -4.55 9.45 -4.63
CA ILE A 114 -4.07 10.29 -3.51
C ILE A 114 -2.64 10.78 -3.68
N GLY A 115 -1.91 10.30 -4.69
CA GLY A 115 -0.56 10.76 -4.99
C GLY A 115 -0.54 12.19 -5.58
N PRO A 116 0.65 12.80 -5.66
CA PRO A 116 0.79 14.21 -6.06
C PRO A 116 0.60 14.46 -7.55
N PHE A 117 0.64 13.40 -8.35
CA PHE A 117 0.48 13.47 -9.80
C PHE A 117 -0.66 12.57 -10.22
N ILE A 118 -1.51 13.02 -11.14
CA ILE A 118 -2.55 12.22 -11.78
C ILE A 118 -2.19 12.08 -13.24
N VAL A 119 -2.31 10.89 -13.82
CA VAL A 119 -2.08 10.70 -15.25
C VAL A 119 -3.11 11.50 -16.05
N ASP A 120 -2.64 12.25 -17.04
CA ASP A 120 -3.51 13.08 -17.89
C ASP A 120 -4.37 12.21 -18.83
N THR A 121 -5.46 12.78 -19.33
CA THR A 121 -6.30 12.22 -20.39
C THR A 121 -5.45 11.98 -21.62
N ASP A 122 -5.28 10.73 -22.04
CA ASP A 122 -4.39 10.20 -23.11
C ASP A 122 -3.08 9.51 -22.64
N GLY A 123 -2.69 9.62 -21.37
CA GLY A 123 -1.50 8.97 -20.85
C GLY A 123 -0.16 9.60 -21.31
N HIS A 124 -0.19 10.80 -21.90
CA HIS A 124 1.03 11.49 -22.38
C HIS A 124 1.69 12.39 -21.33
N GLY A 125 1.07 12.63 -20.17
CA GLY A 125 1.67 13.45 -19.13
C GLY A 125 1.03 13.28 -17.76
N LEU A 126 1.37 14.20 -16.86
CA LEU A 126 0.90 14.23 -15.48
C LEU A 126 0.31 15.60 -15.14
N LYS A 127 -0.76 15.58 -14.34
CA LYS A 127 -1.39 16.76 -13.75
C LYS A 127 -1.12 16.78 -12.25
N PHE A 128 -0.95 17.96 -11.67
CA PHE A 128 -0.77 18.08 -10.23
C PHE A 128 -2.08 17.82 -9.47
N ASN A 129 -2.01 17.04 -8.39
CA ASN A 129 -3.14 16.80 -7.49
C ASN A 129 -3.13 17.76 -6.31
N PRO A 130 -4.03 18.76 -6.25
CA PRO A 130 -4.08 19.70 -5.13
C PRO A 130 -4.53 19.04 -3.81
N TYR A 131 -5.12 17.84 -3.87
CA TYR A 131 -5.62 17.10 -2.70
C TYR A 131 -4.71 15.94 -2.28
N SER A 132 -3.46 15.91 -2.75
CA SER A 132 -2.56 14.81 -2.44
C SER A 132 -2.27 14.67 -0.95
N TRP A 133 -2.20 13.42 -0.50
CA TRP A 133 -1.84 13.07 0.87
C TRP A 133 -0.39 13.41 1.22
N ASN A 134 0.50 13.59 0.22
CA ASN A 134 1.87 14.00 0.50
C ASN A 134 1.97 15.44 1.06
N ARG A 135 0.86 16.17 1.14
CA ARG A 135 0.79 17.44 1.89
C ARG A 135 0.92 17.23 3.40
N GLU A 136 0.53 16.06 3.90
CA GLU A 136 0.50 15.74 5.34
C GLU A 136 1.40 14.59 5.76
N ALA A 137 1.97 13.84 4.81
CA ALA A 137 2.84 12.71 5.09
C ALA A 137 3.90 12.50 4.01
N ASN A 138 4.93 11.75 4.33
CA ASN A 138 5.79 11.13 3.31
C ASN A 138 5.07 9.85 2.84
N MET A 139 4.79 9.76 1.54
CA MET A 139 3.92 8.72 0.98
C MET A 139 4.75 7.68 0.23
N LEU A 140 4.65 6.41 0.63
CA LEU A 140 5.34 5.28 0.03
C LEU A 140 4.33 4.36 -0.64
N PHE A 141 4.28 4.36 -1.97
CA PHE A 141 3.42 3.47 -2.75
C PHE A 141 4.21 2.22 -3.14
N LEU A 142 3.69 1.03 -2.82
CA LEU A 142 4.38 -0.24 -3.03
C LEU A 142 3.56 -1.15 -3.96
N GLU A 143 4.13 -1.55 -5.09
CA GLU A 143 3.53 -2.58 -5.95
C GLU A 143 3.82 -3.96 -5.35
N SER A 144 2.79 -4.60 -4.80
CA SER A 144 2.91 -5.88 -4.11
C SER A 144 1.66 -6.73 -4.35
N PRO A 145 1.79 -8.06 -4.46
CA PRO A 145 3.04 -8.85 -4.42
C PRO A 145 3.81 -8.82 -5.75
N VAL A 146 4.81 -9.70 -5.91
CA VAL A 146 5.50 -9.86 -7.21
C VAL A 146 4.55 -10.26 -8.33
N GLY A 147 4.81 -9.73 -9.53
CA GLY A 147 3.92 -9.82 -10.69
C GLY A 147 2.91 -8.68 -10.79
N VAL A 148 2.81 -7.82 -9.76
CA VAL A 148 2.02 -6.58 -9.81
C VAL A 148 2.87 -5.47 -10.42
N GLY A 149 2.35 -4.84 -11.49
CA GLY A 149 3.01 -3.73 -12.16
C GLY A 149 4.44 -4.07 -12.57
N PHE A 150 5.42 -3.40 -11.98
CA PHE A 150 6.85 -3.58 -12.23
C PHE A 150 7.53 -4.58 -11.29
N SER A 151 6.88 -5.01 -10.20
CA SER A 151 7.41 -5.99 -9.24
C SER A 151 7.53 -7.38 -9.87
N TYR A 152 8.61 -8.10 -9.57
CA TYR A 152 8.92 -9.37 -10.24
C TYR A 152 9.70 -10.35 -9.36
N SER A 153 9.64 -11.63 -9.73
CA SER A 153 10.54 -12.69 -9.30
C SER A 153 11.19 -13.36 -10.52
N ASN A 154 12.45 -13.74 -10.38
CA ASN A 154 13.15 -14.56 -11.37
C ASN A 154 12.80 -16.06 -11.23
N THR A 155 12.17 -16.45 -10.12
CA THR A 155 11.75 -17.82 -9.84
C THR A 155 10.27 -18.00 -10.11
N THR A 156 9.91 -18.84 -11.08
CA THR A 156 8.51 -19.05 -11.50
C THR A 156 7.62 -19.63 -10.41
N SER A 157 8.16 -20.47 -9.52
CA SER A 157 7.38 -21.10 -8.44
C SER A 157 6.96 -20.13 -7.32
N ASP A 158 7.48 -18.89 -7.31
CA ASP A 158 6.95 -17.85 -6.41
C ASP A 158 5.53 -17.44 -6.81
N TYR A 159 5.23 -17.38 -8.12
CA TYR A 159 3.91 -16.95 -8.62
C TYR A 159 2.81 -17.97 -8.34
N GLU A 160 3.15 -19.22 -8.05
CA GLU A 160 2.21 -20.30 -7.72
C GLU A 160 1.79 -20.31 -6.24
N LYS A 161 2.47 -19.52 -5.40
CA LYS A 161 2.30 -19.52 -3.93
C LYS A 161 1.86 -18.16 -3.39
N LEU A 162 1.43 -17.27 -4.28
CA LEU A 162 0.97 -15.94 -3.88
C LEU A 162 -0.30 -16.07 -3.04
N GLY A 163 -0.32 -15.38 -1.90
CA GLY A 163 -1.33 -15.49 -0.86
C GLY A 163 -1.11 -14.39 0.18
N ASP A 164 -2.03 -14.28 1.12
CA ASP A 164 -1.99 -13.21 2.12
C ASP A 164 -0.73 -13.31 3.00
N ASP A 165 -0.39 -14.51 3.51
CA ASP A 165 0.81 -14.76 4.32
C ASP A 165 2.11 -14.45 3.55
N PHE A 166 2.19 -14.86 2.28
CA PHE A 166 3.36 -14.60 1.43
C PHE A 166 3.57 -13.08 1.27
N THR A 167 2.48 -12.37 0.99
CA THR A 167 2.47 -10.93 0.73
C THR A 167 2.83 -10.13 1.99
N ALA A 168 2.28 -10.50 3.15
CA ALA A 168 2.59 -9.85 4.42
C ALA A 168 4.08 -9.98 4.79
N ASN A 169 4.67 -11.17 4.62
CA ASN A 169 6.08 -11.42 4.91
C ASN A 169 7.03 -10.70 3.94
N ASP A 170 6.72 -10.69 2.64
CA ASP A 170 7.52 -9.96 1.64
C ASP A 170 7.43 -8.45 1.85
N ASN A 171 6.25 -7.90 2.19
CA ASN A 171 6.09 -6.49 2.51
C ASN A 171 6.85 -6.11 3.79
N TYR A 172 6.87 -7.00 4.79
CA TYR A 172 7.67 -6.80 6.00
C TYR A 172 9.18 -6.78 5.70
N ALA A 173 9.66 -7.72 4.87
CA ALA A 173 11.05 -7.74 4.42
C ALA A 173 11.41 -6.50 3.60
N PHE A 174 10.50 -6.05 2.73
CA PHE A 174 10.62 -4.81 1.97
C PHE A 174 10.84 -3.62 2.90
N LEU A 175 10.01 -3.43 3.94
CA LEU A 175 10.13 -2.28 4.84
C LEU A 175 11.51 -2.20 5.50
N HIS A 176 12.02 -3.32 6.01
CA HIS A 176 13.35 -3.35 6.63
C HIS A 176 14.47 -3.03 5.65
N LYS A 177 14.44 -3.61 4.45
CA LYS A 177 15.43 -3.32 3.42
C LYS A 177 15.30 -1.89 2.87
N TRP A 178 14.08 -1.37 2.76
CA TRP A 178 13.81 0.01 2.37
C TRP A 178 14.35 0.99 3.42
N PHE A 179 14.21 0.72 4.72
CA PHE A 179 14.80 1.54 5.76
C PHE A 179 16.34 1.51 5.76
N LEU A 180 16.98 0.47 5.23
CA LEU A 180 18.43 0.50 5.00
C LEU A 180 18.80 1.48 3.88
N LYS A 181 17.95 1.59 2.85
CA LYS A 181 18.10 2.53 1.74
C LYS A 181 17.76 3.98 2.14
N PHE A 182 16.79 4.15 3.04
CA PHE A 182 16.29 5.43 3.56
C PHE A 182 16.38 5.50 5.11
N PRO A 183 17.59 5.52 5.68
CA PRO A 183 17.82 5.39 7.12
C PRO A 183 17.19 6.50 7.96
N SER A 184 16.99 7.70 7.39
CA SER A 184 16.34 8.83 8.06
C SER A 184 14.88 8.55 8.46
N TYR A 185 14.23 7.58 7.82
CA TYR A 185 12.84 7.22 8.08
C TYR A 185 12.70 6.05 9.07
N ARG A 186 13.77 5.36 9.44
CA ARG A 186 13.74 4.15 10.32
C ARG A 186 13.04 4.40 11.66
N LYS A 187 13.18 5.61 12.22
CA LYS A 187 12.60 6.02 13.50
C LYS A 187 11.35 6.89 13.35
N ARG A 188 10.82 7.03 12.14
CA ARG A 188 9.65 7.85 11.87
C ARG A 188 8.39 7.17 12.39
N ILE A 189 7.43 7.95 12.87
CA ILE A 189 6.05 7.48 13.07
C ILE A 189 5.55 6.90 11.75
N PHE A 190 5.08 5.66 11.80
CA PHE A 190 4.67 4.90 10.64
C PHE A 190 3.18 4.57 10.69
N TYR A 191 2.53 4.66 9.53
CA TYR A 191 1.17 4.17 9.30
C TYR A 191 1.13 3.33 8.05
N ILE A 192 0.15 2.43 7.99
CA ILE A 192 -0.16 1.68 6.79
C ILE A 192 -1.57 2.03 6.37
N ALA A 193 -1.73 2.43 5.12
CA ALA A 193 -2.99 2.74 4.50
C ALA A 193 -3.21 1.85 3.29
N GLY A 194 -4.47 1.58 2.95
CA GLY A 194 -4.79 0.87 1.73
C GLY A 194 -6.28 0.79 1.43
N GLU A 195 -6.59 0.29 0.24
CA GLU A 195 -7.96 0.18 -0.28
C GLU A 195 -8.31 -1.22 -0.80
N SER A 196 -9.60 -1.57 -0.76
CA SER A 196 -10.16 -2.79 -1.35
C SER A 196 -9.59 -4.04 -0.68
N TYR A 197 -9.02 -4.99 -1.43
CA TYR A 197 -8.37 -6.19 -0.86
C TYR A 197 -7.18 -5.87 0.07
N ALA A 198 -6.64 -4.64 0.03
CA ALA A 198 -5.70 -4.19 1.05
C ALA A 198 -6.32 -4.12 2.47
N GLY A 199 -7.65 -4.22 2.56
CA GLY A 199 -8.37 -4.56 3.79
C GLY A 199 -7.90 -5.84 4.47
N LYS A 200 -7.28 -6.78 3.74
CA LYS A 200 -6.57 -7.95 4.27
C LYS A 200 -5.06 -7.72 4.38
N TYR A 201 -4.42 -7.17 3.35
CA TYR A 201 -2.97 -6.93 3.35
C TYR A 201 -2.48 -6.05 4.51
N VAL A 202 -3.18 -4.95 4.76
CA VAL A 202 -2.75 -3.94 5.74
C VAL A 202 -2.82 -4.47 7.16
N PRO A 203 -3.92 -5.09 7.63
CA PRO A 203 -3.98 -5.70 8.95
C PRO A 203 -2.98 -6.84 9.14
N GLU A 204 -2.78 -7.70 8.13
CA GLU A 204 -1.83 -8.81 8.24
C GLU A 204 -0.38 -8.32 8.33
N LEU A 205 0.01 -7.34 7.51
CA LEU A 205 1.31 -6.69 7.64
C LEU A 205 1.46 -6.00 9.01
N ALA A 206 0.41 -5.31 9.48
CA ALA A 206 0.42 -4.67 10.79
C ALA A 206 0.57 -5.70 11.93
N GLU A 207 -0.03 -6.88 11.81
CA GLU A 207 0.14 -7.98 12.76
C GLU A 207 1.57 -8.51 12.78
N VAL A 208 2.15 -8.75 11.61
CA VAL A 208 3.56 -9.18 11.49
C VAL A 208 4.47 -8.15 12.16
N ILE A 209 4.29 -6.85 11.89
CA ILE A 209 5.06 -5.78 12.54
C ILE A 209 4.84 -5.79 14.05
N TYR A 210 3.59 -5.86 14.50
CA TYR A 210 3.25 -5.84 15.92
C TYR A 210 3.92 -7.01 16.68
N ASP A 211 3.89 -8.21 16.12
CA ASP A 211 4.52 -9.38 16.74
C ASP A 211 6.05 -9.32 16.70
N LYS A 212 6.64 -8.81 15.61
CA LYS A 212 8.10 -8.69 15.45
C LYS A 212 8.69 -7.52 16.24
N ASN A 213 7.90 -6.49 16.55
CA ASN A 213 8.30 -5.36 17.40
C ASN A 213 8.67 -5.77 18.84
N LYS A 214 8.41 -7.02 19.24
CA LYS A 214 8.93 -7.61 20.49
C LYS A 214 10.47 -7.67 20.48
N ASP A 215 11.09 -7.71 19.31
CA ASP A 215 12.53 -7.56 19.13
C ASP A 215 12.89 -6.07 18.89
N PRO A 216 13.63 -5.41 19.81
CA PRO A 216 14.02 -4.01 19.66
C PRO A 216 14.83 -3.70 18.39
N SER A 217 15.55 -4.67 17.83
CA SER A 217 16.33 -4.46 16.60
C SER A 217 15.46 -4.33 15.35
N LEU A 218 14.27 -4.92 15.39
CA LEU A 218 13.29 -4.92 14.31
C LEU A 218 12.18 -3.89 14.51
N PHE A 219 12.24 -3.09 15.57
CA PHE A 219 11.16 -2.19 15.97
C PHE A 219 10.78 -1.18 14.88
N ILE A 220 9.51 -1.12 14.47
CA ILE A 220 8.92 -0.09 13.60
C ILE A 220 7.86 0.66 14.43
N ASP A 221 7.90 2.00 14.45
CA ASP A 221 6.96 2.83 15.23
C ASP A 221 5.58 2.93 14.56
N LEU A 222 4.91 1.78 14.39
CA LEU A 222 3.58 1.66 13.80
C LEU A 222 2.51 2.19 14.77
N ARG A 223 1.81 3.26 14.37
CA ARG A 223 0.81 3.94 15.23
C ARG A 223 -0.64 3.72 14.81
N GLY A 224 -0.87 3.13 13.64
CA GLY A 224 -2.21 2.78 13.19
C GLY A 224 -2.30 2.40 11.74
N ILE A 225 -3.50 1.98 11.35
CA ILE A 225 -3.86 1.60 9.99
C ILE A 225 -5.10 2.35 9.50
N LEU A 226 -5.14 2.63 8.19
CA LEU A 226 -6.23 3.34 7.51
C LEU A 226 -6.74 2.50 6.34
N LEU A 227 -8.04 2.23 6.27
CA LEU A 227 -8.60 1.25 5.36
C LEU A 227 -9.79 1.85 4.62
N GLY A 228 -9.61 2.12 3.33
CA GLY A 228 -10.64 2.63 2.42
C GLY A 228 -11.40 1.48 1.77
N ASN A 229 -12.72 1.50 1.84
CA ASN A 229 -13.60 0.49 1.24
C ASN A 229 -13.07 -0.97 1.35
N PRO A 230 -12.64 -1.43 2.55
CA PRO A 230 -11.86 -2.66 2.66
C PRO A 230 -12.71 -3.93 2.60
N GLU A 231 -12.16 -4.98 1.98
CA GLU A 231 -12.57 -6.37 2.25
C GLU A 231 -11.98 -6.80 3.60
N THR A 232 -12.82 -7.30 4.50
CA THR A 232 -12.44 -7.59 5.89
C THR A 232 -12.92 -8.95 6.38
N CYS A 233 -14.06 -9.43 5.88
CA CYS A 233 -14.66 -10.68 6.27
C CYS A 233 -15.53 -11.15 5.10
N ASP A 234 -15.10 -12.22 4.42
CA ASP A 234 -15.73 -12.70 3.18
C ASP A 234 -17.24 -12.84 3.34
N ALA A 235 -17.67 -13.47 4.44
CA ALA A 235 -19.08 -13.73 4.70
C ALA A 235 -19.90 -12.45 4.90
N ASP A 236 -19.37 -11.49 5.67
CA ASP A 236 -20.08 -10.24 5.96
C ASP A 236 -20.04 -9.28 4.77
N ASP A 237 -18.96 -9.27 4.00
CA ASP A 237 -18.83 -8.46 2.80
C ASP A 237 -19.74 -8.99 1.67
N TRP A 238 -19.89 -10.31 1.51
CA TRP A 238 -20.89 -10.90 0.59
C TRP A 238 -22.32 -10.58 0.98
N ARG A 239 -22.67 -10.71 2.26
CA ARG A 239 -23.99 -10.32 2.76
C ARG A 239 -24.25 -8.84 2.51
N GLY A 240 -23.25 -7.99 2.82
CA GLY A 240 -23.31 -6.56 2.59
C GLY A 240 -23.51 -6.20 1.12
N LEU A 241 -22.82 -6.88 0.20
CA LEU A 241 -22.98 -6.67 -1.25
C LEU A 241 -24.41 -6.98 -1.72
N VAL A 242 -24.98 -8.09 -1.25
CA VAL A 242 -26.34 -8.51 -1.62
C VAL A 242 -27.39 -7.56 -1.04
N ASP A 243 -27.28 -7.20 0.23
CA ASP A 243 -28.18 -6.25 0.88
C ASP A 243 -28.10 -4.86 0.23
N TYR A 244 -26.90 -4.46 -0.19
CA TYR A 244 -26.68 -3.22 -0.91
C TYR A 244 -27.31 -3.23 -2.31
N ALA A 245 -27.09 -4.30 -3.09
CA ALA A 245 -27.70 -4.47 -4.40
C ALA A 245 -29.23 -4.40 -4.32
N TRP A 246 -29.83 -5.06 -3.32
CA TRP A 246 -31.28 -5.03 -3.12
C TRP A 246 -31.78 -3.64 -2.70
N SER A 247 -31.17 -3.03 -1.69
CA SER A 247 -31.58 -1.71 -1.17
C SER A 247 -31.41 -0.56 -2.17
N HIS A 248 -30.60 -0.74 -3.23
CA HIS A 248 -30.38 0.22 -4.31
C HIS A 248 -31.06 -0.18 -5.62
N ALA A 249 -32.02 -1.11 -5.57
CA ALA A 249 -32.81 -1.56 -6.72
C ALA A 249 -31.99 -2.14 -7.89
N VAL A 250 -30.80 -2.69 -7.60
CA VAL A 250 -29.99 -3.44 -8.57
C VAL A 250 -30.58 -4.84 -8.79
N VAL A 251 -31.16 -5.45 -7.75
CA VAL A 251 -31.83 -6.75 -7.83
C VAL A 251 -33.22 -6.73 -7.19
N SER A 252 -34.07 -7.69 -7.55
CA SER A 252 -35.46 -7.77 -7.06
C SER A 252 -35.57 -8.37 -5.66
N ASP A 253 -36.75 -8.19 -5.05
CA ASP A 253 -37.13 -8.79 -3.77
C ASP A 253 -37.02 -10.33 -3.82
N GLU A 254 -37.37 -10.95 -4.95
CA GLU A 254 -37.30 -12.40 -5.14
C GLU A 254 -35.84 -12.89 -5.12
N THR A 255 -34.92 -12.22 -5.85
CA THR A 255 -33.50 -12.57 -5.86
C THR A 255 -32.90 -12.44 -4.46
N HIS A 256 -33.19 -11.34 -3.76
CA HIS A 256 -32.74 -11.13 -2.38
C HIS A 256 -33.25 -12.21 -1.43
N LYS A 257 -34.53 -12.55 -1.53
CA LYS A 257 -35.15 -13.61 -0.72
C LYS A 257 -34.50 -14.97 -0.96
N ILE A 258 -34.26 -15.35 -2.22
CA ILE A 258 -33.60 -16.62 -2.54
C ILE A 258 -32.21 -16.67 -1.92
N ILE A 259 -31.42 -15.59 -2.03
CA ILE A 259 -30.09 -15.53 -1.43
C ILE A 259 -30.17 -15.67 0.09
N ARG A 260 -31.05 -14.93 0.77
CA ARG A 260 -31.19 -15.00 2.24
C ARG A 260 -31.62 -16.37 2.75
N GLU A 261 -32.42 -17.11 1.98
CA GLU A 261 -32.93 -18.43 2.38
C GLU A 261 -31.98 -19.57 2.02
N ASN A 262 -31.10 -19.41 1.03
CA ASN A 262 -30.33 -20.51 0.44
C ASN A 262 -28.80 -20.35 0.54
N CYS A 263 -28.28 -19.15 0.78
CA CYS A 263 -26.84 -18.90 0.90
C CYS A 263 -26.38 -18.94 2.37
N ASP A 264 -25.38 -19.77 2.66
CA ASP A 264 -24.58 -19.70 3.88
C ASP A 264 -23.17 -19.22 3.54
N PHE A 265 -22.93 -17.92 3.66
CA PHE A 265 -21.64 -17.32 3.33
C PHE A 265 -20.53 -17.63 4.34
N TYR A 266 -20.86 -18.20 5.51
CA TYR A 266 -19.85 -18.69 6.47
C TYR A 266 -19.42 -20.13 6.18
N SER A 267 -20.14 -20.83 5.30
CA SER A 267 -19.81 -22.20 4.88
C SER A 267 -18.42 -22.28 4.25
N GLU A 268 -17.81 -23.47 4.32
CA GLU A 268 -16.55 -23.68 3.61
C GLU A 268 -16.69 -23.63 2.08
N ASP A 269 -17.89 -23.97 1.61
CA ASP A 269 -18.30 -23.90 0.21
C ASP A 269 -19.68 -23.23 0.11
N PRO A 270 -19.74 -21.88 0.15
CA PRO A 270 -20.98 -21.12 0.04
C PRO A 270 -21.74 -21.38 -1.27
N TRP A 271 -21.03 -21.88 -2.29
CA TRP A 271 -21.51 -21.99 -3.66
C TRP A 271 -22.07 -23.37 -4.00
N SER A 272 -21.95 -24.34 -3.08
CA SER A 272 -22.48 -25.70 -3.21
C SER A 272 -24.00 -25.78 -3.38
N ASN A 273 -24.74 -24.74 -2.98
CA ASN A 273 -26.18 -24.65 -3.19
C ASN A 273 -26.48 -23.96 -4.53
N ASP A 274 -27.00 -24.72 -5.50
CA ASP A 274 -27.32 -24.19 -6.84
C ASP A 274 -28.24 -22.97 -6.81
N LYS A 275 -29.24 -22.94 -5.91
CA LYS A 275 -30.15 -21.78 -5.79
C LYS A 275 -29.41 -20.54 -5.31
N CYS A 276 -28.46 -20.70 -4.39
CA CYS A 276 -27.59 -19.61 -3.96
C CYS A 276 -26.71 -19.14 -5.10
N SER A 277 -26.02 -20.07 -5.75
CA SER A 277 -25.08 -19.82 -6.84
C SER A 277 -25.73 -19.10 -8.02
N ASP A 278 -26.94 -19.52 -8.41
CA ASP A 278 -27.70 -18.91 -9.50
C ASP A 278 -28.20 -17.50 -9.13
N ALA A 279 -28.73 -17.31 -7.91
CA ALA A 279 -29.21 -16.01 -7.47
C ALA A 279 -28.08 -14.99 -7.28
N VAL A 280 -26.91 -15.42 -6.79
CA VAL A 280 -25.70 -14.58 -6.76
C VAL A 280 -25.19 -14.31 -8.19
N GLY A 281 -25.31 -15.27 -9.09
CA GLY A 281 -25.04 -15.08 -10.52
C GLY A 281 -25.82 -13.92 -11.11
N GLU A 282 -27.12 -13.82 -10.81
CA GLU A 282 -27.97 -12.69 -11.23
C GLU A 282 -27.45 -11.35 -10.67
N VAL A 283 -27.06 -11.29 -9.39
CA VAL A 283 -26.46 -10.07 -8.79
C VAL A 283 -25.23 -9.63 -9.58
N LEU A 284 -24.33 -10.57 -9.88
CA LEU A 284 -23.10 -10.28 -10.63
C LEU A 284 -23.39 -9.87 -12.08
N ASP A 285 -24.41 -10.44 -12.70
CA ASP A 285 -24.82 -10.08 -14.07
C ASP A 285 -25.38 -8.66 -14.15
N GLN A 286 -26.05 -8.16 -13.10
CA GLN A 286 -26.44 -6.75 -13.01
C GLN A 286 -25.21 -5.84 -12.91
N TYR A 287 -24.23 -6.19 -12.08
CA TYR A 287 -22.96 -5.45 -11.98
C TYR A 287 -22.02 -5.57 -13.19
N LYS A 288 -22.36 -6.38 -14.21
CA LYS A 288 -21.71 -6.29 -15.53
C LYS A 288 -22.26 -5.14 -16.38
N ARG A 289 -23.47 -4.65 -16.05
CA ARG A 289 -24.17 -3.60 -16.81
C ARG A 289 -24.00 -2.21 -16.21
N ILE A 290 -23.73 -2.15 -14.91
CA ILE A 290 -23.47 -0.92 -14.15
C ILE A 290 -22.12 -1.02 -13.45
N ASP A 291 -21.53 0.11 -13.07
CA ASP A 291 -20.28 0.12 -12.33
C ASP A 291 -20.53 -0.23 -10.85
N ILE A 292 -19.93 -1.32 -10.36
CA ILE A 292 -20.03 -1.74 -8.95
C ILE A 292 -19.33 -0.75 -7.99
N TYR A 293 -18.30 -0.04 -8.48
CA TYR A 293 -17.52 0.87 -7.65
C TYR A 293 -18.23 2.21 -7.49
N SER A 294 -19.16 2.53 -8.39
CA SER A 294 -19.99 3.72 -8.32
C SER A 294 -21.24 3.60 -9.21
N LEU A 295 -22.36 3.16 -8.62
CA LEU A 295 -23.66 2.97 -9.30
C LEU A 295 -24.16 4.19 -10.10
N TYR A 296 -23.79 5.41 -9.70
CA TYR A 296 -24.32 6.64 -10.30
C TYR A 296 -23.39 7.29 -11.33
N THR A 297 -22.20 6.74 -11.55
CA THR A 297 -21.27 7.25 -12.57
C THR A 297 -21.49 6.56 -13.91
N SER A 298 -21.20 7.29 -14.99
CA SER A 298 -21.27 6.74 -16.35
C SER A 298 -20.15 5.74 -16.60
N VAL A 299 -20.47 4.66 -17.30
CA VAL A 299 -19.46 3.73 -17.84
C VAL A 299 -18.69 4.37 -19.01
N CYS A 300 -17.38 4.10 -19.11
CA CYS A 300 -16.52 4.56 -20.21
C CYS A 300 -17.04 3.99 -21.53
N LYS A 301 -17.56 4.85 -22.42
CA LYS A 301 -17.93 4.47 -23.79
C LYS A 301 -16.70 4.65 -24.68
N LYS A 302 -15.95 3.59 -24.96
CA LYS A 302 -14.85 3.66 -25.94
C LYS A 302 -15.39 4.05 -27.32
N THR A 303 -14.85 5.13 -27.90
CA THR A 303 -14.96 5.42 -29.32
C THR A 303 -14.19 4.35 -30.11
N SER A 304 -14.70 4.01 -31.28
CA SER A 304 -14.48 2.82 -32.10
C SER A 304 -13.06 2.53 -32.64
N GLU A 305 -11.99 3.00 -32.00
CA GLU A 305 -10.60 2.81 -32.47
C GLU A 305 -9.77 1.81 -31.64
N PHE A 306 -10.26 1.38 -30.47
CA PHE A 306 -9.63 0.32 -29.66
C PHE A 306 -10.61 -0.84 -29.49
N SER A 307 -10.82 -1.59 -30.57
CA SER A 307 -11.63 -2.80 -30.57
C SER A 307 -10.90 -3.94 -29.86
N ASP A 308 -11.24 -4.16 -28.59
CA ASP A 308 -11.37 -5.49 -28.04
C ASP A 308 -12.64 -5.51 -27.19
N ASP A 309 -13.59 -6.34 -27.60
CA ASP A 309 -14.88 -6.58 -26.97
C ASP A 309 -14.68 -7.18 -25.57
N LYS A 310 -14.48 -6.32 -24.57
CA LYS A 310 -14.50 -6.70 -23.16
C LYS A 310 -15.43 -5.72 -22.46
N SER A 311 -16.67 -6.17 -22.28
CA SER A 311 -17.52 -5.78 -21.16
C SER A 311 -16.69 -5.62 -19.87
N ILE A 312 -17.14 -4.75 -18.95
CA ILE A 312 -16.59 -4.63 -17.59
C ILE A 312 -16.25 -6.04 -17.08
N GLN A 313 -14.94 -6.34 -16.93
CA GLN A 313 -14.51 -7.68 -16.61
C GLN A 313 -14.74 -7.94 -15.12
N VAL A 314 -15.90 -8.52 -14.82
CA VAL A 314 -16.19 -9.07 -13.49
C VAL A 314 -15.46 -10.41 -13.37
N LEU A 315 -14.37 -10.40 -12.62
CA LEU A 315 -13.62 -11.58 -12.24
C LEU A 315 -14.18 -12.10 -10.93
N PHE A 316 -14.92 -13.20 -11.04
CA PHE A 316 -15.43 -13.96 -9.91
C PHE A 316 -15.11 -15.43 -10.12
N LYS A 317 -14.58 -16.08 -9.09
CA LYS A 317 -14.27 -17.51 -9.11
C LYS A 317 -15.19 -18.22 -8.14
N ARG A 318 -16.08 -19.09 -8.66
CA ARG A 318 -17.02 -19.91 -7.86
C ARG A 318 -16.35 -20.89 -6.88
N THR A 319 -15.02 -20.98 -6.85
CA THR A 319 -14.28 -21.76 -5.85
C THR A 319 -13.59 -20.86 -4.81
N SER A 320 -13.75 -19.54 -4.92
CA SER A 320 -13.15 -18.55 -4.03
C SER A 320 -14.23 -17.93 -3.15
N ARG A 321 -13.85 -17.52 -1.95
CA ARG A 321 -14.71 -16.71 -1.05
C ARG A 321 -14.42 -15.22 -1.15
N MET A 322 -13.32 -14.83 -1.81
CA MET A 322 -12.94 -13.43 -2.04
C MET A 322 -14.04 -12.67 -2.76
N MET A 323 -14.08 -11.36 -2.54
CA MET A 323 -15.00 -10.49 -3.26
C MET A 323 -14.71 -10.50 -4.78
N PRO A 324 -15.74 -10.36 -5.62
CA PRO A 324 -15.55 -10.25 -7.07
C PRO A 324 -14.68 -9.03 -7.36
N ARG A 325 -13.70 -9.20 -8.25
CA ARG A 325 -12.89 -8.09 -8.74
C ARG A 325 -13.50 -7.58 -10.02
N ILE A 326 -13.82 -6.30 -10.05
CA ILE A 326 -14.32 -5.63 -11.25
C ILE A 326 -13.19 -4.70 -11.72
N MET A 327 -12.93 -4.61 -13.02
CA MET A 327 -11.99 -3.60 -13.53
C MET A 327 -12.79 -2.32 -13.79
N GLY A 328 -12.45 -1.23 -13.12
CA GLY A 328 -13.13 0.06 -13.23
C GLY A 328 -12.86 1.00 -12.06
N GLY A 329 -12.97 2.29 -12.32
CA GLY A 329 -12.92 3.38 -11.34
C GLY A 329 -13.86 4.51 -11.79
N TYR A 330 -13.89 5.63 -11.06
CA TYR A 330 -14.78 6.78 -11.35
C TYR A 330 -14.76 7.27 -12.81
N ASP A 331 -13.61 7.12 -13.47
CA ASP A 331 -13.48 7.17 -14.93
C ASP A 331 -12.78 5.87 -15.37
N PRO A 332 -13.50 4.90 -15.97
CA PRO A 332 -12.93 3.62 -16.37
C PRO A 332 -11.89 3.73 -17.48
N CYS A 333 -11.76 4.90 -18.12
CA CYS A 333 -10.74 5.16 -19.12
C CYS A 333 -9.36 5.47 -18.48
N LEU A 334 -9.30 5.79 -17.17
CA LEU A 334 -8.05 6.09 -16.45
C LEU A 334 -7.05 4.91 -16.45
N ASP A 335 -7.55 3.68 -16.44
CA ASP A 335 -6.71 2.48 -16.48
C ASP A 335 -5.92 2.38 -17.79
N ASP A 336 -6.56 2.72 -18.92
CA ASP A 336 -5.91 2.75 -20.22
C ASP A 336 -4.88 3.88 -20.30
N TYR A 337 -5.18 5.05 -19.72
CA TYR A 337 -4.23 6.17 -19.66
C TYR A 337 -3.02 5.84 -18.80
N ALA A 338 -3.23 5.24 -17.62
CA ALA A 338 -2.15 4.76 -16.77
C ALA A 338 -1.31 3.71 -17.51
N LYS A 339 -1.95 2.74 -18.18
CA LYS A 339 -1.25 1.74 -18.98
C LYS A 339 -0.43 2.37 -20.10
N ALA A 340 -0.97 3.36 -20.81
CA ALA A 340 -0.24 4.09 -21.83
C ALA A 340 0.97 4.82 -21.23
N PHE A 341 0.80 5.51 -20.11
CA PHE A 341 1.86 6.25 -19.42
C PHE A 341 3.02 5.34 -18.97
N TYR A 342 2.73 4.30 -18.19
CA TYR A 342 3.75 3.43 -17.60
C TYR A 342 4.46 2.52 -18.61
N ASN A 343 3.90 2.28 -19.79
CA ASN A 343 4.56 1.52 -20.86
C ASN A 343 5.44 2.38 -21.78
N ARG A 344 5.56 3.68 -21.53
CA ARG A 344 6.51 4.51 -22.27
C ARG A 344 7.95 4.27 -21.81
N ALA A 345 8.84 4.23 -22.78
CA ALA A 345 10.27 4.01 -22.54
C ALA A 345 10.93 5.11 -21.70
N ASP A 346 10.57 6.37 -21.96
CA ASP A 346 11.09 7.53 -21.24
C ASP A 346 10.58 7.57 -19.78
N VAL A 347 9.32 7.21 -19.55
CA VAL A 347 8.74 7.08 -18.21
C VAL A 347 9.43 5.97 -17.42
N GLN A 348 9.58 4.77 -18.00
CA GLN A 348 10.26 3.68 -17.31
C GLN A 348 11.73 3.98 -17.01
N LYS A 349 12.40 4.72 -17.89
CA LYS A 349 13.75 5.19 -17.63
C LYS A 349 13.80 6.16 -16.44
N ALA A 350 12.90 7.14 -16.40
CA ALA A 350 12.82 8.10 -15.32
C ALA A 350 12.46 7.47 -13.96
N LEU A 351 11.68 6.39 -13.97
CA LEU A 351 11.30 5.63 -12.78
C LEU A 351 12.30 4.51 -12.41
N HIS A 352 13.45 4.44 -13.08
CA HIS A 352 14.48 3.41 -12.86
C HIS A 352 13.98 1.96 -13.03
N VAL A 353 12.97 1.77 -13.88
CA VAL A 353 12.40 0.46 -14.21
C VAL A 353 13.20 -0.23 -15.32
N SER A 354 13.64 0.54 -16.32
CA SER A 354 14.45 0.07 -17.45
C SER A 354 15.47 1.14 -17.88
N ASP A 355 16.33 0.80 -18.83
CA ASP A 355 17.27 1.73 -19.46
C ASP A 355 16.62 2.64 -20.53
N GLY A 356 15.31 2.51 -20.75
CA GLY A 356 14.59 3.17 -21.85
C GLY A 356 14.72 2.47 -23.20
N HIS A 357 15.34 1.28 -23.25
CA HIS A 357 15.44 0.46 -24.45
C HIS A 357 14.74 -0.90 -24.25
N ARG A 358 14.90 -1.51 -23.08
CA ARG A 358 14.25 -2.78 -22.71
C ARG A 358 13.07 -2.54 -21.78
N VAL A 359 12.01 -1.99 -22.38
CA VAL A 359 10.76 -1.64 -21.69
C VAL A 359 10.08 -2.90 -21.16
N LYS A 360 9.65 -2.87 -19.90
CA LYS A 360 8.83 -3.92 -19.28
C LYS A 360 7.36 -3.71 -19.63
N ASN A 361 6.59 -4.78 -19.76
CA ASN A 361 5.16 -4.67 -19.93
C ASN A 361 4.50 -4.41 -18.56
N TRP A 362 3.82 -3.28 -18.42
CA TRP A 362 3.10 -2.91 -17.22
C TRP A 362 1.59 -3.00 -17.45
N SER A 363 0.86 -3.47 -16.44
CA SER A 363 -0.60 -3.44 -16.40
C SER A 363 -1.09 -2.99 -15.03
N ILE A 364 -2.25 -2.34 -15.02
CA ILE A 364 -2.87 -1.81 -13.79
C ILE A 364 -3.16 -2.91 -12.76
N CYS A 365 -3.64 -4.06 -13.23
CA CYS A 365 -3.85 -5.26 -12.43
C CYS A 365 -3.36 -6.49 -13.20
N ASN A 366 -2.96 -7.52 -12.46
CA ASN A 366 -2.63 -8.83 -12.97
C ASN A 366 -3.78 -9.80 -12.66
N ALA A 367 -4.41 -10.37 -13.69
CA ALA A 367 -5.53 -11.30 -13.53
C ALA A 367 -5.12 -12.71 -13.12
N ASP A 368 -3.91 -13.14 -13.47
CA ASP A 368 -3.41 -14.46 -13.10
C ASP A 368 -3.18 -14.54 -11.59
N ILE A 369 -2.70 -13.44 -10.98
CA ILE A 369 -2.58 -13.33 -9.52
C ILE A 369 -3.93 -13.52 -8.83
N PHE A 370 -4.98 -12.83 -9.30
CA PHE A 370 -6.31 -12.95 -8.73
C PHE A 370 -6.89 -14.37 -8.88
N ASN A 371 -6.75 -14.96 -10.07
CA ASN A 371 -7.31 -16.27 -10.37
C ASN A 371 -6.59 -17.41 -9.62
N ASN A 372 -5.30 -17.24 -9.35
CA ASN A 372 -4.43 -18.23 -8.72
C ASN A 372 -4.02 -17.88 -7.29
N TRP A 373 -4.75 -16.96 -6.63
CA TRP A 373 -4.50 -16.59 -5.24
C TRP A 373 -4.67 -17.82 -4.33
N SER A 374 -3.57 -18.28 -3.74
CA SER A 374 -3.45 -19.62 -3.14
C SER A 374 -3.98 -19.70 -1.71
N GLN A 375 -3.81 -18.62 -0.92
CA GLN A 375 -4.24 -18.54 0.47
C GLN A 375 -4.85 -17.17 0.74
N SER A 376 -6.09 -17.17 1.21
CA SER A 376 -6.81 -15.97 1.65
C SER A 376 -7.36 -16.20 3.06
N GLN A 377 -7.16 -15.25 3.98
CA GLN A 377 -7.77 -15.29 5.30
C GLN A 377 -9.27 -14.94 5.18
N PRO A 378 -10.19 -15.79 5.66
CA PRO A 378 -11.62 -15.51 5.56
C PRO A 378 -12.06 -14.26 6.35
N SER A 379 -11.32 -13.90 7.39
CA SER A 379 -11.61 -12.71 8.21
C SER A 379 -10.37 -12.17 8.91
N VAL A 380 -10.18 -10.85 8.86
CA VAL A 380 -9.14 -10.14 9.61
C VAL A 380 -9.67 -9.45 10.87
N LEU A 381 -10.95 -9.65 11.22
CA LEU A 381 -11.53 -9.11 12.45
C LEU A 381 -10.81 -9.59 13.74
N PRO A 382 -10.30 -10.84 13.84
CA PRO A 382 -9.46 -11.23 14.98
C PRO A 382 -8.19 -10.40 15.08
N ILE A 383 -7.57 -10.05 13.94
CA ILE A 383 -6.39 -9.20 13.88
C ILE A 383 -6.72 -7.79 14.40
N TYR A 384 -7.88 -7.23 14.03
CA TYR A 384 -8.30 -5.92 14.53
C TYR A 384 -8.38 -5.91 16.06
N ARG A 385 -9.00 -6.94 16.65
CA ARG A 385 -9.12 -7.08 18.11
C ARG A 385 -7.73 -7.10 18.76
N LYS A 386 -6.80 -7.86 18.19
CA LYS A 386 -5.41 -7.94 18.66
C LYS A 386 -4.69 -6.58 18.59
N LEU A 387 -4.78 -5.89 17.45
CA LEU A 387 -4.10 -4.60 17.23
C LEU A 387 -4.69 -3.48 18.11
N ILE A 388 -6.01 -3.44 18.28
CA ILE A 388 -6.69 -2.50 19.19
C ILE A 388 -6.26 -2.74 20.63
N ALA A 389 -6.23 -4.01 21.07
CA ALA A 389 -5.73 -4.36 22.40
C ALA A 389 -4.24 -3.98 22.58
N GLY A 390 -3.47 -4.00 21.49
CA GLY A 390 -2.09 -3.51 21.41
C GLY A 390 -1.94 -1.98 21.37
N GLY A 391 -3.04 -1.22 21.39
CA GLY A 391 -3.03 0.25 21.41
C GLY A 391 -2.89 0.90 20.03
N LEU A 392 -2.99 0.14 18.93
CA LEU A 392 -2.99 0.71 17.59
C LEU A 392 -4.36 1.33 17.26
N ARG A 393 -4.33 2.43 16.51
CA ARG A 393 -5.53 3.05 15.96
C ARG A 393 -5.91 2.39 14.64
N ILE A 394 -7.19 2.10 14.46
CA ILE A 394 -7.74 1.58 13.22
C ILE A 394 -8.78 2.57 12.73
N TRP A 395 -8.63 3.06 11.51
CA TRP A 395 -9.65 3.86 10.84
C TRP A 395 -10.14 3.13 9.61
N VAL A 396 -11.39 2.68 9.66
CA VAL A 396 -12.11 2.17 8.50
C VAL A 396 -12.97 3.30 7.95
N TYR A 397 -12.80 3.67 6.69
CA TYR A 397 -13.65 4.63 6.00
C TYR A 397 -14.23 3.98 4.75
N ARG A 398 -15.48 4.31 4.44
CA ARG A 398 -16.17 3.88 3.23
C ARG A 398 -16.80 5.09 2.59
N TYR A 399 -16.60 5.27 1.28
CA TYR A 399 -17.34 6.28 0.54
C TYR A 399 -18.74 5.75 0.24
N MET A 400 -19.76 6.41 0.81
CA MET A 400 -21.16 6.14 0.49
C MET A 400 -21.60 7.16 -0.57
N PHE A 401 -21.09 7.00 -1.79
CA PHE A 401 -21.26 7.88 -2.96
C PHE A 401 -20.87 9.37 -2.77
N PRO A 402 -20.18 10.01 -3.74
CA PRO A 402 -20.01 11.45 -3.71
C PRO A 402 -21.34 12.17 -4.04
N PRO A 403 -21.62 13.32 -3.39
CA PRO A 403 -22.84 14.09 -3.62
C PRO A 403 -22.70 14.90 -4.92
N HIS A 404 -23.32 14.46 -5.99
CA HIS A 404 -23.65 15.35 -7.12
C HIS A 404 -25.08 15.10 -7.60
N THR A 405 -26.05 15.34 -6.71
CA THR A 405 -27.38 15.80 -7.13
C THR A 405 -27.38 17.32 -7.09
N SER A 406 -27.19 17.92 -8.26
CA SER A 406 -27.75 19.25 -8.54
C SER A 406 -29.10 19.01 -9.21
N PHE A 407 -30.11 19.74 -8.74
CA PHE A 407 -31.54 19.74 -9.11
C PHE A 407 -32.45 18.79 -8.33
#